data_AF-A0ABD7YC92-F1
#
_entry.id   AF-A0ABD7YC92-F1
#
_cell.length_a   1.000
_cell.length_b   1.000
_cell.length_c   1.000
_cell.angle_alpha   90.00
_cell.angle_beta   90.00
_cell.angle_gamma   90.00
#
_symmetry.space_group_name_H-M   'P 1'
#
loop_
_entity.id
_entity.type
_entity.pdbx_description
1 polymer ?
#
loop_
_entity_poly.entity_id
_entity_poly.type
_entity_poly.pdbx_seq_one_letter_code
_entity_poly.pdbx_strand_id
1 'polypeptide(L)'
;MDAILSARGFFDFLADLDCDRALDSRDAEPFDAQWMVSFDEVDGDPGAAVDRPAVSALREKAFKLAFGAAGNAGVAACVSDDIELIARSRLSGRTDGWPIHFLWNAYRSGRFPC
;
A
#
# COMPACT_ATOMS: atom_id res chain seq x y z
N MET A 1 4.04 -2.33 -11.82
CA MET A 1 4.02 -1.70 -10.47
C MET A 1 5.40 -1.17 -10.15
N ASP A 2 6.42 -2.02 -10.21
CA ASP A 2 7.82 -1.62 -9.95
C ASP A 2 8.26 -0.33 -10.66
N ALA A 3 8.08 -0.26 -11.98
CA ALA A 3 8.41 0.92 -12.77
C ALA A 3 7.65 2.19 -12.35
N ILE A 4 6.43 2.05 -11.84
CA ILE A 4 5.61 3.17 -11.36
C ILE A 4 6.14 3.66 -10.01
N LEU A 5 6.43 2.74 -9.07
CA LEU A 5 7.03 3.09 -7.78
C LEU A 5 8.42 3.72 -7.95
N SER A 6 9.16 3.31 -8.98
CA SER A 6 10.46 3.88 -9.32
C SER A 6 10.39 5.19 -10.10
N ALA A 7 9.19 5.69 -10.44
CA ALA A 7 9.07 7.00 -11.05
C ALA A 7 9.56 8.06 -10.08
N ARG A 8 10.35 9.01 -10.58
CA ARG A 8 10.87 10.11 -9.76
C ARG A 8 9.71 10.89 -9.16
N GLY A 9 9.77 11.11 -7.85
CA GLY A 9 8.78 11.89 -7.11
C GLY A 9 7.44 11.19 -6.88
N PHE A 10 7.36 9.87 -7.11
CA PHE A 10 6.09 9.14 -6.95
C PHE A 10 5.47 9.32 -5.56
N PHE A 11 6.30 9.43 -4.52
CA PHE A 11 5.86 9.60 -3.12
C PHE A 11 6.01 11.04 -2.59
N ASP A 12 6.29 12.03 -3.44
CA ASP A 12 6.53 13.42 -2.98
C ASP A 12 5.32 14.02 -2.25
N PHE A 13 4.11 13.52 -2.53
CA PHE A 13 2.88 13.91 -1.83
C PHE A 13 2.89 13.59 -0.33
N LEU A 14 3.82 12.75 0.14
CA LEU A 14 3.99 12.44 1.56
C LEU A 14 4.80 13.51 2.32
N ALA A 15 5.53 14.39 1.62
CA ALA A 15 6.43 15.36 2.26
C ALA A 15 5.68 16.35 3.18
N ASP A 16 4.45 16.71 2.82
CA ASP A 16 3.60 17.63 3.58
C ASP A 16 2.47 16.90 4.35
N LEU A 17 2.57 15.57 4.48
CA LEU A 17 1.55 14.77 5.17
C LEU A 17 1.60 15.01 6.68
N ASP A 18 0.46 15.39 7.26
CA ASP A 18 0.25 15.32 8.70
C ASP A 18 0.19 13.84 9.13
N CYS A 19 1.35 13.31 9.51
CA CYS A 19 1.55 11.88 9.71
C CYS A 19 0.70 11.34 10.86
N ASP A 20 0.62 12.06 11.98
CA ASP A 20 -0.13 11.61 13.16
C ASP A 20 -1.62 11.53 12.82
N ARG A 21 -2.18 12.58 12.22
CA ARG A 21 -3.58 12.59 11.78
C ARG A 21 -3.88 11.51 10.74
N ALA A 22 -2.94 11.28 9.81
CA ALA A 22 -3.11 10.27 8.76
C ALA A 22 -3.13 8.85 9.34
N LEU A 23 -2.27 8.56 10.32
CA LEU A 23 -2.25 7.29 11.02
C LEU A 23 -3.52 7.10 11.86
N ASP A 24 -3.94 8.11 12.61
CA ASP A 24 -5.21 8.08 13.36
C ASP A 24 -6.43 7.82 12.46
N SER A 25 -6.41 8.37 11.23
CA SER A 25 -7.50 8.15 10.27
C SER A 25 -7.50 6.73 9.69
N ARG A 26 -6.33 6.11 9.54
CA ARG A 26 -6.21 4.70 9.10
C ARG A 26 -6.76 3.73 10.13
N ASP A 27 -6.48 3.99 11.40
CA ASP A 27 -6.93 3.15 12.51
C ASP A 27 -8.43 3.37 12.83
N ALA A 28 -9.09 4.26 12.09
CA ALA A 28 -10.51 4.55 12.23
C ALA A 28 -11.36 3.82 11.18
N GLU A 29 -12.61 3.55 11.56
CA GLU A 29 -13.63 3.07 10.63
C GLU A 29 -14.00 4.16 9.60
N PRO A 30 -14.25 3.79 8.33
CA PRO A 30 -14.36 2.43 7.80
C PRO A 30 -13.04 1.87 7.24
N PHE A 31 -11.93 2.60 7.36
CA PHE A 31 -10.69 2.24 6.68
C PHE A 31 -10.11 0.93 7.23
N ASP A 32 -9.96 0.84 8.55
CA ASP A 32 -9.36 -0.32 9.23
C ASP A 32 -10.09 -1.62 8.86
N ALA A 33 -11.42 -1.66 9.03
CA ALA A 33 -12.22 -2.83 8.68
C ALA A 33 -12.08 -3.23 7.21
N GLN A 34 -12.07 -2.25 6.30
CA GLN A 34 -11.97 -2.54 4.87
C GLN A 34 -10.58 -3.04 4.47
N TRP A 35 -9.53 -2.55 5.13
CA TRP A 35 -8.17 -3.05 4.96
C TRP A 35 -8.08 -4.50 5.46
N MET A 36 -8.58 -4.77 6.66
CA MET A 36 -8.58 -6.12 7.26
C MET A 36 -9.35 -7.13 6.41
N VAL A 37 -10.56 -6.79 5.95
CA VAL A 37 -11.35 -7.64 5.04
C VAL A 37 -10.56 -7.97 3.77
N SER A 38 -9.93 -6.95 3.17
CA SER A 38 -9.16 -7.14 1.93
C SER A 38 -7.91 -7.99 2.15
N PHE A 39 -7.27 -7.85 3.32
CA PHE A 39 -6.13 -8.67 3.71
C PHE A 39 -6.53 -10.14 3.87
N ASP A 40 -7.61 -10.41 4.62
CA ASP A 40 -8.11 -11.77 4.86
C ASP A 40 -8.51 -12.47 3.55
N GLU A 41 -9.12 -11.75 2.60
CA GLU A 41 -9.46 -12.26 1.27
C GLU A 41 -8.24 -12.72 0.46
N VAL A 42 -7.10 -12.03 0.63
CA VAL A 42 -5.85 -12.30 -0.09
C VAL A 42 -4.98 -13.32 0.65
N ASP A 43 -5.05 -13.37 1.98
CA ASP A 43 -4.30 -14.32 2.81
C ASP A 43 -4.95 -15.71 2.85
N GLY A 44 -6.29 -15.74 2.86
CA GLY A 44 -7.07 -16.97 2.83
C GLY A 44 -7.14 -17.67 1.47
N ASP A 45 -6.40 -17.22 0.44
CA ASP A 45 -6.42 -17.80 -0.91
C ASP A 45 -5.35 -18.90 -1.07
N PRO A 46 -5.72 -20.20 -0.95
CA PRO A 46 -4.75 -21.31 -1.04
C PRO A 46 -4.23 -21.55 -2.46
N GLY A 47 -4.85 -20.97 -3.49
CA GLY A 47 -4.48 -21.13 -4.89
C GLY A 47 -3.49 -20.08 -5.40
N ALA A 48 -3.27 -19.01 -4.63
CA ALA A 48 -2.39 -17.92 -5.02
C ALA A 48 -0.91 -18.32 -4.84
N ALA A 49 -0.24 -18.69 -5.92
CA ALA A 49 1.21 -18.76 -5.95
C ALA A 49 1.79 -17.34 -5.78
N VAL A 50 2.05 -16.94 -4.54
CA VAL A 50 2.69 -15.65 -4.24
C VAL A 50 4.18 -15.75 -4.56
N ASP A 51 4.64 -14.96 -5.54
CA ASP A 51 6.06 -14.70 -5.75
C ASP A 51 6.60 -13.83 -4.59
N ARG A 52 6.91 -14.51 -3.47
CA ARG A 52 7.35 -13.87 -2.22
C ARG A 52 8.58 -12.98 -2.43
N PRO A 53 9.63 -13.39 -3.17
CA PRO A 53 10.77 -12.51 -3.45
C PRO A 53 10.38 -11.22 -4.18
N ALA A 54 9.54 -11.30 -5.23
CA ALA A 54 9.11 -10.12 -5.97
C ALA A 54 8.27 -9.17 -5.10
N VAL A 55 7.36 -9.70 -4.28
CA VAL A 55 6.56 -8.91 -3.34
C VAL A 55 7.45 -8.25 -2.27
N SER A 56 8.39 -8.98 -1.67
CA SER A 56 9.32 -8.44 -0.69
C SER A 56 10.17 -7.30 -1.25
N ALA A 57 10.63 -7.40 -2.49
CA ALA A 57 11.38 -6.32 -3.15
C ALA A 57 10.52 -5.06 -3.35
N LEU A 58 9.24 -5.21 -3.69
CA LEU A 58 8.30 -4.08 -3.79
C LEU A 58 8.05 -3.43 -2.43
N ARG A 59 7.87 -4.22 -1.37
CA ARG A 59 7.69 -3.72 0.01
C ARG A 59 8.90 -2.90 0.47
N GLU A 60 10.10 -3.47 0.32
CA GLU A 60 11.34 -2.79 0.74
C GLU A 60 11.53 -1.48 -0.02
N LYS A 61 11.26 -1.48 -1.34
CA LYS A 61 11.31 -0.27 -2.16
C LYS A 61 10.30 0.77 -1.69
N ALA A 62 9.04 0.38 -1.51
CA ALA A 62 7.97 1.26 -1.09
C ALA A 62 8.27 1.88 0.28
N PHE A 63 8.71 1.06 1.25
CA PHE A 63 9.12 1.54 2.56
C PHE A 63 10.22 2.59 2.47
N LYS A 64 11.32 2.30 1.79
CA LYS A 64 12.48 3.21 1.71
C LYS A 64 12.12 4.54 1.05
N LEU A 65 11.36 4.50 -0.04
CA LEU A 65 10.96 5.71 -0.75
C LEU A 65 9.96 6.54 0.05
N ALA A 66 8.96 5.89 0.67
CA ALA A 66 7.98 6.58 1.51
C ALA A 66 8.63 7.16 2.77
N PHE A 67 9.55 6.43 3.41
CA PHE A 67 10.30 6.94 4.56
C PHE A 67 11.16 8.15 4.18
N GLY A 68 11.83 8.09 3.02
CA GLY A 68 12.62 9.22 2.52
C GLY A 68 11.76 10.48 2.24
N ALA A 69 10.51 10.31 1.83
CA ALA A 69 9.60 11.42 1.55
C ALA A 69 8.90 11.97 2.81
N ALA A 70 8.34 11.08 3.65
CA ALA A 70 7.54 11.46 4.83
C ALA A 70 8.38 11.75 6.08
N GLY A 71 9.58 11.16 6.19
CA GLY A 71 10.36 11.16 7.44
C GLY A 71 9.70 10.39 8.59
N ASN A 72 8.61 9.65 8.34
CA ASN A 72 7.83 8.94 9.35
C ASN A 72 7.79 7.43 9.06
N ALA A 73 8.26 6.63 10.02
CA ALA A 73 8.34 5.17 9.87
C ALA A 73 6.97 4.48 9.89
N GLY A 74 5.99 5.02 10.63
CA GLY A 74 4.62 4.49 10.66
C GLY A 74 3.94 4.63 9.30
N VAL A 75 4.00 5.83 8.71
CA VAL A 75 3.50 6.08 7.34
C VAL A 75 4.21 5.16 6.34
N ALA A 76 5.54 5.03 6.44
CA ALA A 76 6.29 4.16 5.54
C ALA A 76 5.91 2.68 5.67
N ALA A 77 5.61 2.21 6.90
CA ALA A 77 5.11 0.86 7.14
C ALA A 77 3.74 0.65 6.49
N CYS A 78 2.79 1.58 6.69
CA CYS A 78 1.49 1.52 6.04
C CYS A 78 1.59 1.47 4.51
N VAL A 79 2.46 2.30 3.91
CA VAL A 79 2.70 2.26 2.46
C VAL A 79 3.27 0.91 2.02
N SER A 80 4.24 0.36 2.76
CA SER A 80 4.81 -0.96 2.47
C SER A 80 3.74 -2.05 2.48
N ASP A 81 2.87 -2.06 3.49
CA ASP A 81 1.86 -3.10 3.66
C ASP A 81 0.71 -2.95 2.65
N ASP A 82 0.32 -1.72 2.29
CA ASP A 82 -0.62 -1.47 1.21
C ASP A 82 -0.07 -1.95 -0.14
N ILE A 83 1.22 -1.73 -0.43
CA ILE A 83 1.86 -2.22 -1.65
C ILE A 83 1.93 -3.75 -1.68
N GLU A 84 2.16 -4.42 -0.55
CA GLU A 84 2.03 -5.88 -0.46
C GLU A 84 0.62 -6.31 -0.84
N LEU A 85 -0.40 -5.73 -0.19
CA LEU A 85 -1.79 -6.11 -0.38
C LEU A 85 -2.23 -5.92 -1.84
N ILE A 86 -1.88 -4.80 -2.45
CA ILE A 86 -2.15 -4.53 -3.87
C ILE A 86 -1.42 -5.53 -4.78
N ALA A 87 -0.14 -5.82 -4.50
CA ALA A 87 0.65 -6.73 -5.32
C ALA A 87 0.10 -8.16 -5.26
N ARG A 88 -0.19 -8.65 -4.06
CA ARG A 88 -0.76 -9.98 -3.84
C ARG A 88 -2.16 -10.09 -4.45
N SER A 89 -3.02 -9.09 -4.27
CA SER A 89 -4.34 -9.02 -4.92
C SER A 89 -4.25 -9.18 -6.45
N ARG A 90 -3.29 -8.53 -7.10
CA ARG A 90 -3.04 -8.70 -8.55
C ARG A 90 -2.53 -10.08 -8.93
N LEU A 91 -1.60 -10.63 -8.15
CA LEU A 91 -1.04 -11.96 -8.41
C LEU A 91 -2.11 -13.06 -8.27
N SER A 92 -3.08 -12.87 -7.38
CA SER A 92 -4.25 -13.73 -7.24
C SER A 92 -5.36 -13.45 -8.28
N GLY A 93 -5.14 -12.54 -9.23
CA GLY A 93 -6.13 -12.17 -10.26
C GLY A 93 -7.30 -11.32 -9.78
N ARG A 94 -7.28 -10.82 -8.53
CA ARG A 94 -8.35 -10.01 -7.91
C ARG A 94 -8.23 -8.53 -8.27
N THR A 95 -8.19 -8.22 -9.56
CA THR A 95 -7.86 -6.87 -10.03
C THR A 95 -8.97 -5.84 -9.91
N ASP A 96 -10.20 -6.25 -9.58
CA ASP A 96 -11.37 -5.38 -9.41
C ASP A 96 -11.78 -5.23 -7.92
N GLY A 97 -10.87 -5.56 -7.00
CA GLY A 97 -11.11 -5.46 -5.55
C GLY A 97 -10.82 -4.07 -4.97
N TRP A 98 -11.18 -3.88 -3.69
CA TRP A 98 -10.90 -2.65 -2.95
C TRP A 98 -9.42 -2.23 -2.95
N PRO A 99 -8.42 -3.15 -2.83
CA PRO A 99 -7.01 -2.76 -2.92
C PRO A 99 -6.67 -2.03 -4.23
N ILE A 100 -7.31 -2.40 -5.35
CA ILE A 100 -7.03 -1.77 -6.64
C ILE A 100 -7.82 -0.46 -6.80
N HIS A 101 -9.11 -0.48 -6.49
CA HIS A 101 -9.98 0.68 -6.70
C HIS A 101 -9.76 1.81 -5.69
N PHE A 102 -9.31 1.47 -4.48
CA PHE A 102 -9.10 2.44 -3.42
C PHE A 102 -7.60 2.71 -3.20
N LEU A 103 -6.84 1.75 -2.66
CA LEU A 103 -5.44 1.97 -2.29
C LEU A 103 -4.58 2.35 -3.51
N TRP A 104 -4.55 1.50 -4.54
CA TRP A 104 -3.70 1.75 -5.70
C TRP A 104 -4.09 3.02 -6.46
N ASN A 105 -5.39 3.33 -6.52
CA ASN A 105 -5.85 4.58 -7.12
C ASN A 105 -5.45 5.82 -6.32
N ALA A 106 -5.49 5.76 -4.99
CA ALA A 106 -5.02 6.84 -4.13
C ALA A 106 -3.54 7.15 -4.41
N TYR A 107 -2.68 6.12 -4.41
CA TYR A 107 -1.26 6.29 -4.71
C TYR A 107 -1.01 6.84 -6.11
N ARG A 108 -1.70 6.30 -7.14
CA ARG A 108 -1.60 6.83 -8.50
C ARG A 108 -2.07 8.28 -8.63
N SER A 109 -2.92 8.73 -7.72
CA SER A 109 -3.44 10.10 -7.68
C SER A 109 -2.63 11.01 -6.74
N GLY A 110 -1.50 10.53 -6.20
CA GLY A 110 -0.67 11.30 -5.28
C GLY A 110 -1.32 11.56 -3.93
N ARG A 111 -2.01 10.57 -3.36
CA ARG A 111 -2.65 10.67 -2.04
C ARG A 111 -2.27 9.49 -1.16
N PHE A 112 -2.08 9.76 0.13
CA PHE A 112 -2.00 8.73 1.14
C PHE A 112 -3.42 8.22 1.45
N PRO A 113 -3.67 6.90 1.35
CA PRO A 113 -4.97 6.34 1.69
C PRO A 113 -5.12 6.19 3.20
N CYS A 114 -6.13 6.88 3.74
CA CYS A 114 -6.58 6.86 5.12
C CYS A 114 -8.04 7.32 5.17
#